data_AF-A0A4R6G4K1-F1
#
_entry.id   AF-A0A4R6G4K1-F1
#
_cell.length_a   1.000
_cell.length_b   1.000
_cell.length_c   1.000
_cell.angle_alpha   90.00
_cell.angle_beta   90.00
_cell.angle_gamma   90.00
#
_symmetry.space_group_name_H-M   'P 1'
#
loop_
_entity.id
_entity.type
_entity.pdbx_description
1 polymer ?
#
loop_
_entity_poly.entity_id
_entity_poly.type
_entity_poly.pdbx_seq_one_letter_code
_entity_poly.pdbx_strand_id
1 'polypeptide(L)'
;MKLKTIRLIITLFIAANLSVFAQTESEELSPEEYSIARISAATAKGDLETLEDALHEGLDNGLSINKIKEELVHLYAYCGFPRSLMAINTLTEVLEDRKDRGIKDETGEKPTDLKNGDKYEIGKEVLAELSGVENRPKAAYAKTVPIIEVFLKEHLFADIFKRGVLSFKEREIATVAALLTMGDLAPMAKGHMNISMRLGVSQSHYSLCNPD
;
A
#
# COMPACT_ATOMS: atom_id res chain seq x y z
N MET A 1 -46.90 3.59 -35.32
CA MET A 1 -45.99 2.58 -34.74
C MET A 1 -44.49 2.92 -34.85
N LYS A 2 -44.04 3.80 -35.76
CA LYS A 2 -42.60 4.04 -36.01
C LYS A 2 -41.88 4.98 -35.02
N LEU A 3 -42.56 5.96 -34.42
CA LEU A 3 -41.92 6.97 -33.57
C LEU A 3 -41.60 6.50 -32.12
N LYS A 4 -42.44 5.63 -31.54
CA LYS A 4 -42.23 5.10 -30.18
C LYS A 4 -41.06 4.12 -30.11
N THR A 5 -40.87 3.32 -31.15
CA THR A 5 -39.74 2.37 -31.26
C THR A 5 -38.40 3.10 -31.45
N ILE A 6 -38.38 4.21 -32.21
CA ILE A 6 -37.18 5.04 -32.39
C ILE A 6 -36.75 5.70 -31.07
N ARG A 7 -37.70 6.23 -30.28
CA ARG A 7 -37.39 6.77 -28.95
C ARG A 7 -36.84 5.71 -27.99
N LEU A 8 -37.41 4.51 -27.99
CA LEU A 8 -36.93 3.41 -27.13
C LEU A 8 -35.50 2.97 -27.50
N ILE A 9 -35.17 2.90 -28.80
CA ILE A 9 -33.83 2.55 -29.27
C ILE A 9 -32.81 3.64 -28.91
N ILE A 10 -33.16 4.92 -29.04
CA ILE A 10 -32.28 6.04 -28.66
C ILE A 10 -32.03 6.05 -27.15
N THR A 11 -33.05 5.81 -26.31
CA THR A 11 -32.87 5.75 -24.85
C THR A 11 -32.01 4.54 -24.44
N LEU A 12 -32.16 3.37 -25.08
CA LEU A 12 -31.28 2.22 -24.83
C LEU A 12 -29.84 2.48 -25.27
N PHE A 13 -29.63 3.19 -26.38
CA PHE A 13 -28.29 3.56 -26.84
C PHE A 13 -27.60 4.54 -25.88
N ILE A 14 -28.33 5.51 -25.31
CA ILE A 14 -27.78 6.43 -24.32
C ILE A 14 -27.47 5.71 -23.00
N ALA A 15 -28.33 4.80 -22.56
CA ALA A 15 -28.09 4.00 -21.35
C ALA A 15 -26.90 3.03 -21.50
N ALA A 16 -26.71 2.43 -22.69
CA ALA A 16 -25.58 1.54 -22.96
C ALA A 16 -24.23 2.27 -23.06
N ASN A 17 -24.21 3.59 -23.32
CA ASN A 17 -22.98 4.38 -23.30
C ASN A 17 -22.65 4.93 -21.90
N LEU A 18 -23.64 5.17 -21.05
CA LEU A 18 -23.39 5.57 -19.65
C LEU A 18 -22.66 4.49 -18.83
N SER A 19 -22.81 3.22 -19.18
CA SER A 19 -22.05 2.11 -18.57
C SER A 19 -20.64 1.92 -19.15
N VAL A 20 -20.32 2.54 -20.29
CA VAL A 20 -18.97 2.46 -20.92
C VAL A 20 -18.04 3.58 -20.43
N PHE A 21 -18.59 4.71 -19.95
CA PHE A 21 -17.79 5.78 -19.34
C PHE A 21 -17.43 5.56 -17.86
N ALA A 22 -17.95 4.50 -17.23
CA ALA A 22 -17.73 4.24 -15.80
C ALA A 22 -16.48 3.39 -15.50
N GLN A 23 -15.63 3.10 -16.48
CA GLN A 23 -14.45 2.25 -16.30
C GLN A 23 -13.27 2.73 -17.14
N THR A 24 -12.90 4.00 -16.98
CA THR A 24 -11.51 4.40 -17.15
C THR A 24 -10.85 4.20 -15.80
N GLU A 25 -9.95 3.21 -15.69
CA GLU A 25 -9.03 3.16 -14.55
C GLU A 25 -8.33 4.52 -14.51
N SER A 26 -8.49 5.24 -13.40
CA SER A 26 -7.78 6.49 -13.17
C SER A 26 -6.28 6.24 -13.34
N GLU A 27 -5.63 7.00 -14.22
CA GLU A 27 -4.16 7.01 -14.30
C GLU A 27 -3.52 7.66 -13.07
N GLU A 28 -4.32 8.28 -12.20
CA GLU A 28 -3.88 8.93 -10.97
C GLU A 28 -4.14 8.05 -9.72
N LEU A 29 -3.18 8.06 -8.78
CA LEU A 29 -3.37 7.47 -7.45
C LEU A 29 -4.56 8.17 -6.77
N SER A 30 -5.33 7.40 -6.01
CA SER A 30 -6.34 8.02 -5.14
C SER A 30 -5.69 8.93 -4.08
N PRO A 31 -6.43 9.89 -3.49
CA PRO A 31 -5.90 10.71 -2.39
C PRO A 31 -5.33 9.88 -1.23
N GLU A 32 -5.97 8.75 -0.91
CA GLU A 32 -5.47 7.80 0.10
C GLU A 32 -4.14 7.15 -0.32
N GLU A 33 -4.06 6.65 -1.56
CA GLU A 33 -2.85 6.02 -2.12
C GLU A 33 -1.68 7.00 -2.20
N TYR A 34 -1.95 8.25 -2.59
CA TYR A 34 -0.96 9.32 -2.60
C TYR A 34 -0.47 9.65 -1.19
N SER A 35 -1.37 9.72 -0.21
CA SER A 35 -1.03 9.98 1.19
C SER A 35 -0.14 8.88 1.77
N ILE A 36 -0.43 7.61 1.47
CA ILE A 36 0.42 6.46 1.82
C ILE A 36 1.82 6.62 1.21
N ALA A 37 1.92 6.95 -0.07
CA ALA A 37 3.23 7.17 -0.68
C ALA A 37 4.03 8.30 0.02
N ARG A 38 3.37 9.39 0.41
CA ARG A 38 4.00 10.52 1.12
C ARG A 38 4.48 10.15 2.53
N ILE A 39 3.62 9.51 3.33
CA ILE A 39 3.97 9.05 4.70
C ILE A 39 5.15 8.08 4.64
N SER A 40 5.10 7.13 3.71
CA SER A 40 6.18 6.16 3.47
C SER A 40 7.50 6.82 3.09
N ALA A 41 7.49 7.78 2.16
CA ALA A 41 8.69 8.52 1.76
C ALA A 41 9.28 9.33 2.93
N ALA A 42 8.46 10.10 3.65
CA ALA A 42 8.92 10.89 4.80
C ALA A 42 9.51 10.02 5.91
N THR A 43 8.85 8.89 6.22
CA THR A 43 9.33 7.88 7.18
C THR A 43 10.67 7.29 6.73
N ALA A 44 10.80 6.90 5.46
CA ALA A 44 12.02 6.32 4.92
C ALA A 44 13.21 7.31 4.94
N LYS A 45 12.93 8.60 4.69
CA LYS A 45 13.92 9.69 4.81
C LYS A 45 14.30 9.98 6.26
N GLY A 46 13.39 9.73 7.21
CA GLY A 46 13.52 10.15 8.60
C GLY A 46 13.25 11.65 8.80
N ASP A 47 12.43 12.23 7.93
CA ASP A 47 12.08 13.65 7.90
C ASP A 47 10.78 13.86 8.68
N LEU A 48 10.90 14.14 9.99
CA LEU A 48 9.76 14.16 10.91
C LEU A 48 8.81 15.34 10.66
N GLU A 49 9.33 16.49 10.23
CA GLU A 49 8.52 17.66 9.89
C GLU A 49 7.64 17.36 8.67
N THR A 50 8.24 16.82 7.59
CA THR A 50 7.47 16.39 6.41
C THR A 50 6.49 15.26 6.74
N LEU A 51 6.86 14.38 7.68
CA LEU A 51 6.00 13.29 8.12
C LEU A 51 4.78 13.81 8.88
N GLU A 52 4.94 14.76 9.79
CA GLU A 52 3.84 15.39 10.54
C GLU A 52 2.80 15.98 9.56
N ASP A 53 3.27 16.78 8.59
CA ASP A 53 2.42 17.33 7.53
C ASP A 53 1.68 16.24 6.73
N ALA A 54 2.42 15.20 6.31
CA ALA A 54 1.85 14.09 5.54
C ALA A 54 0.81 13.28 6.34
N LEU A 55 0.97 13.16 7.66
CA LEU A 55 0.02 12.48 8.53
C LEU A 55 -1.26 13.30 8.71
N HIS A 56 -1.17 14.62 8.89
CA HIS A 56 -2.36 15.48 8.89
C HIS A 56 -3.10 15.42 7.56
N GLU A 57 -2.38 15.55 6.44
CA GLU A 57 -2.96 15.47 5.10
C GLU A 57 -3.61 14.09 4.84
N GLY A 58 -2.95 13.01 5.26
CA GLY A 58 -3.49 11.66 5.11
C GLY A 58 -4.82 11.46 5.85
N LEU A 59 -4.91 11.94 7.09
CA LEU A 59 -6.15 11.91 7.88
C LEU A 59 -7.24 12.77 7.23
N ASP A 60 -6.90 13.95 6.70
CA ASP A 60 -7.84 14.84 6.00
C ASP A 60 -8.32 14.24 4.67
N ASN A 61 -7.48 13.45 3.99
CA ASN A 61 -7.79 12.73 2.76
C ASN A 61 -8.56 11.41 2.99
N GLY A 62 -8.91 11.10 4.24
CA GLY A 62 -9.74 9.94 4.59
C GLY A 62 -8.97 8.67 4.98
N LEU A 63 -7.64 8.71 5.13
CA LEU A 63 -6.94 7.59 5.75
C LEU A 63 -7.42 7.44 7.20
N SER A 64 -7.92 6.26 7.51
CA SER A 64 -8.23 5.93 8.91
C SER A 64 -6.95 5.80 9.74
N ILE A 65 -7.09 6.05 11.06
CA ILE A 65 -6.00 5.88 12.02
C ILE A 65 -5.35 4.49 11.91
N ASN A 66 -6.16 3.43 11.76
CA ASN A 66 -5.65 2.07 11.68
C ASN A 66 -4.94 1.76 10.35
N LYS A 67 -5.32 2.40 9.23
CA LYS A 67 -4.55 2.29 7.97
C LYS A 67 -3.15 2.85 8.16
N ILE A 68 -3.03 4.04 8.75
CA ILE A 68 -1.72 4.68 9.00
C ILE A 68 -0.90 3.82 9.98
N LYS A 69 -1.49 3.32 11.06
CA LYS A 69 -0.78 2.42 11.99
C LYS A 69 -0.21 1.18 11.28
N GLU A 70 -1.00 0.54 10.41
CA GLU A 70 -0.57 -0.65 9.67
C GLU A 70 0.48 -0.31 8.61
N GLU A 71 0.46 0.90 8.04
CA GLU A 71 1.52 1.41 7.17
C GLU A 71 2.84 1.57 7.95
N LEU A 72 2.80 2.22 9.12
CA LEU A 72 4.01 2.44 9.92
C LEU A 72 4.60 1.13 10.46
N VAL A 73 3.75 0.15 10.79
CA VAL A 73 4.18 -1.23 11.10
C VAL A 73 4.82 -1.87 9.85
N HIS A 74 4.19 -1.76 8.69
CA HIS A 74 4.75 -2.30 7.43
C HIS A 74 6.13 -1.73 7.13
N LEU A 75 6.30 -0.42 7.33
CA LEU A 75 7.54 0.28 7.05
C LEU A 75 8.70 -0.12 7.96
N TYR A 76 8.48 -0.74 9.13
CA TYR A 76 9.60 -1.23 9.94
C TYR A 76 10.43 -2.26 9.14
N ALA A 77 9.79 -3.10 8.33
CA ALA A 77 10.48 -4.14 7.56
C ALA A 77 11.40 -3.58 6.46
N TYR A 78 11.15 -2.34 6.03
CA TYR A 78 11.89 -1.69 4.95
C TYR A 78 12.81 -0.58 5.46
N CYS A 79 12.34 0.21 6.44
CA CYS A 79 13.03 1.37 6.99
C CYS A 79 13.78 1.07 8.30
N GLY A 80 13.57 -0.10 8.88
CA GLY A 80 14.11 -0.51 10.18
C GLY A 80 13.31 0.05 11.38
N PHE A 81 13.55 -0.56 12.55
CA PHE A 81 12.91 -0.17 13.80
C PHE A 81 13.03 1.33 14.13
N PRO A 82 14.22 1.98 14.04
CA PRO A 82 14.35 3.36 14.50
C PRO A 82 13.42 4.33 13.78
N ARG A 83 13.34 4.25 12.44
CA ARG A 83 12.49 5.15 11.64
C ARG A 83 11.00 4.88 11.85
N SER A 84 10.60 3.62 11.88
CA SER A 84 9.19 3.24 12.13
C SER A 84 8.72 3.66 13.53
N LEU A 85 9.53 3.45 14.57
CA LEU A 85 9.18 3.86 15.94
C LEU A 85 9.08 5.38 16.09
N MET A 86 9.98 6.14 15.46
CA MET A 86 9.87 7.60 15.44
C MET A 86 8.60 8.05 14.72
N ALA A 87 8.26 7.44 13.58
CA ALA A 87 7.04 7.76 12.86
C ALA A 87 5.77 7.45 13.67
N ILE A 88 5.75 6.36 14.44
CA ILE A 88 4.64 6.00 15.33
C ILE A 88 4.47 7.03 16.45
N ASN A 89 5.58 7.56 16.98
CA ASN A 89 5.53 8.64 17.96
C ASN A 89 4.98 9.93 17.34
N THR A 90 5.43 10.29 16.13
CA THR A 90 4.89 11.45 15.39
C THR A 90 3.38 11.30 15.13
N LEU A 91 2.90 10.12 14.74
CA LEU A 91 1.46 9.87 14.61
C LEU A 91 0.74 10.07 15.96
N THR A 92 1.35 9.69 17.08
CA THR A 92 0.75 9.90 18.40
C THR A 92 0.57 11.39 18.68
N GLU A 93 1.61 12.20 18.42
CA GLU A 93 1.58 13.66 18.57
C GLU A 93 0.52 14.30 17.66
N VAL A 94 0.46 13.89 16.38
CA VAL A 94 -0.55 14.37 15.41
C VAL A 94 -1.98 14.08 15.89
N LEU A 95 -2.24 12.87 16.41
CA LEU A 95 -3.58 12.50 16.89
C LEU A 95 -3.97 13.25 18.17
N GLU A 96 -2.99 13.55 19.04
CA GLU A 96 -3.21 14.38 20.22
C GLU A 96 -3.55 15.82 19.83
N ASP A 97 -2.77 16.44 18.95
CA ASP A 97 -3.04 17.78 18.44
C ASP A 97 -4.41 17.88 17.74
N ARG A 98 -4.75 16.94 16.86
CA ARG A 98 -6.06 16.91 16.19
C ARG A 98 -7.20 16.80 17.19
N LYS A 99 -7.06 15.95 18.20
CA LYS A 99 -8.03 15.81 19.29
C LYS A 99 -8.19 17.10 20.09
N ASP A 100 -7.09 17.79 20.43
CA ASP A 100 -7.12 19.06 21.16
C ASP A 100 -7.78 20.18 20.35
N ARG A 101 -7.68 20.13 19.02
CA ARG A 101 -8.43 20.98 18.09
C ARG A 101 -9.89 20.56 17.89
N GLY A 102 -10.34 19.50 18.56
CA GLY A 102 -11.71 18.97 18.46
C GLY A 102 -12.00 18.22 17.16
N ILE A 103 -10.97 17.85 16.40
CA ILE A 103 -11.09 17.04 15.18
C ILE A 103 -11.23 15.57 15.61
N LYS A 104 -12.19 14.87 15.00
CA LYS A 104 -12.42 13.45 15.25
C LYS A 104 -12.12 12.64 14.00
N ASP A 105 -10.99 11.95 14.01
CA ASP A 105 -10.57 11.09 12.92
C ASP A 105 -11.26 9.72 12.94
N GLU A 106 -11.42 9.13 11.76
CA GLU A 106 -11.96 7.79 11.62
C GLU A 106 -10.95 6.75 12.12
N THR A 107 -11.37 5.89 13.05
CA THR A 107 -10.48 4.85 13.58
C THR A 107 -10.16 3.77 12.54
N GLY A 108 -11.15 3.40 11.70
CA GLY A 108 -11.01 2.35 10.69
C GLY A 108 -11.10 0.92 11.23
N GLU A 109 -10.92 -0.04 10.33
CA GLU A 109 -10.93 -1.47 10.64
C GLU A 109 -9.76 -1.87 11.55
N LYS A 110 -9.95 -2.91 12.36
CA LYS A 110 -8.87 -3.46 13.19
C LYS A 110 -8.07 -4.50 12.39
N PRO A 111 -6.75 -4.61 12.62
CA PRO A 111 -5.97 -5.67 12.03
C PRO A 111 -6.52 -7.04 12.45
N THR A 112 -6.45 -7.99 11.52
CA THR A 112 -6.84 -9.37 11.74
C THR A 112 -5.75 -10.09 12.52
N ASP A 113 -6.15 -10.78 13.59
CA ASP A 113 -5.26 -11.68 14.30
C ASP A 113 -4.98 -12.91 13.44
N LEU A 114 -3.72 -13.30 13.35
CA LEU A 114 -3.36 -14.58 12.75
C LEU A 114 -4.00 -15.70 13.57
N LYS A 115 -4.78 -16.55 12.89
CA LYS A 115 -5.25 -17.80 13.48
C LYS A 115 -4.05 -18.71 13.76
N ASN A 116 -4.20 -19.60 14.74
CA ASN A 116 -3.23 -20.66 14.99
C ASN A 116 -2.97 -21.44 13.68
N GLY A 117 -1.70 -21.62 13.34
CA GLY A 117 -1.29 -22.28 12.09
C GLY A 117 0.23 -22.19 11.89
N ASP A 118 0.72 -22.91 10.88
CA ASP A 118 2.12 -22.84 10.48
C ASP A 118 2.39 -21.50 9.77
N LYS A 119 3.06 -20.58 10.46
CA LYS A 119 3.38 -19.24 9.93
C LYS A 119 4.22 -19.30 8.66
N TYR A 120 5.05 -20.32 8.50
CA TYR A 120 5.90 -20.44 7.32
C TYR A 120 5.04 -20.73 6.08
N GLU A 121 4.08 -21.64 6.21
CA GLU A 121 3.13 -21.95 5.13
C GLU A 121 2.18 -20.79 4.84
N ILE A 122 1.65 -20.12 5.88
CA ILE A 122 0.84 -18.90 5.71
C ILE A 122 1.64 -17.83 4.93
N GLY A 123 2.89 -17.58 5.32
CA GLY A 123 3.74 -16.61 4.65
C GLY A 123 4.08 -16.99 3.20
N LYS A 124 4.18 -18.28 2.91
CA LYS A 124 4.36 -18.78 1.54
C LYS A 124 3.15 -18.50 0.68
N GLU A 125 1.95 -18.79 1.18
CA GLU A 125 0.69 -18.52 0.50
C GLU A 125 0.50 -17.02 0.23
N VAL A 126 0.75 -16.18 1.23
CA VAL A 126 0.69 -14.72 1.08
C VAL A 126 1.66 -14.20 0.02
N LEU A 127 2.91 -14.67 0.00
CA LEU A 127 3.85 -14.27 -1.06
C LEU A 127 3.38 -14.76 -2.45
N ALA A 128 2.80 -15.95 -2.53
CA ALA A 128 2.30 -16.48 -3.80
C ALA A 128 1.14 -15.63 -4.34
N GLU A 129 0.19 -15.25 -3.47
CA GLU A 129 -0.93 -14.37 -3.80
C GLU A 129 -0.46 -12.97 -4.24
N LEU A 130 0.43 -12.37 -3.43
CA LEU A 130 1.01 -11.04 -3.67
C LEU A 130 1.75 -11.00 -5.01
N SER A 131 2.69 -11.93 -5.21
CA SER A 131 3.58 -11.91 -6.38
C SER A 131 2.99 -12.58 -7.62
N GLY A 132 1.91 -13.35 -7.48
CA GLY A 132 1.34 -14.17 -8.56
C GLY A 132 2.22 -15.36 -8.96
N VAL A 133 3.18 -15.76 -8.12
CA VAL A 133 4.14 -16.82 -8.40
C VAL A 133 4.11 -17.86 -7.29
N GLU A 134 3.60 -19.05 -7.60
CA GLU A 134 3.66 -20.20 -6.71
C GLU A 134 5.05 -20.84 -6.68
N ASN A 135 5.39 -21.50 -5.57
CA ASN A 135 6.60 -22.34 -5.43
C ASN A 135 7.91 -21.66 -5.86
N ARG A 136 8.03 -20.35 -5.61
CA ARG A 136 9.23 -19.56 -5.93
C ARG A 136 10.48 -20.21 -5.30
N PRO A 137 11.56 -20.45 -6.06
CA PRO A 137 12.79 -20.98 -5.49
C PRO A 137 13.42 -19.97 -4.52
N LYS A 138 14.11 -20.47 -3.49
CA LYS A 138 14.85 -19.62 -2.54
C LYS A 138 15.85 -18.75 -3.30
N ALA A 139 15.85 -17.45 -2.97
CA ALA A 139 16.82 -16.50 -3.50
C ALA A 139 18.25 -16.87 -3.08
N ALA A 140 19.25 -16.34 -3.78
CA ALA A 140 20.66 -16.62 -3.47
C ALA A 140 21.02 -16.24 -2.02
N TYR A 141 20.56 -15.07 -1.54
CA TYR A 141 20.77 -14.65 -0.16
C TYR A 141 20.18 -15.62 0.87
N ALA A 142 19.04 -16.26 0.55
CA ALA A 142 18.37 -17.23 1.40
C ALA A 142 19.02 -18.62 1.37
N LYS A 143 19.85 -18.91 0.36
CA LYS A 143 20.73 -20.09 0.36
C LYS A 143 21.96 -19.86 1.23
N THR A 144 22.51 -18.64 1.18
CA THR A 144 23.67 -18.24 1.98
C THR A 144 23.34 -18.07 3.45
N VAL A 145 22.21 -17.44 3.77
CA VAL A 145 21.74 -17.16 5.12
C VAL A 145 20.33 -17.75 5.31
N PRO A 146 20.20 -19.08 5.54
CA PRO A 146 18.90 -19.77 5.50
C PRO A 146 17.80 -19.23 6.41
N ILE A 147 18.17 -18.65 7.55
CA ILE A 147 17.21 -18.10 8.51
C ILE A 147 16.42 -16.92 7.94
N ILE A 148 16.96 -16.19 6.96
CA ILE A 148 16.27 -15.06 6.33
C ILE A 148 15.01 -15.51 5.57
N GLU A 149 15.00 -16.72 5.02
CA GLU A 149 13.80 -17.28 4.39
C GLU A 149 12.68 -17.43 5.42
N VAL A 150 13.02 -17.93 6.62
CA VAL A 150 12.07 -18.13 7.71
C VAL A 150 11.53 -16.77 8.18
N PHE A 151 12.39 -15.78 8.39
CA PHE A 151 11.95 -14.44 8.79
C PHE A 151 11.07 -13.77 7.73
N LEU A 152 11.40 -13.93 6.45
CA LEU A 152 10.55 -13.42 5.37
C LEU A 152 9.17 -14.10 5.40
N LYS A 153 9.10 -15.43 5.53
CA LYS A 153 7.80 -16.13 5.56
C LYS A 153 7.01 -15.86 6.82
N GLU A 154 7.58 -16.18 7.98
CA GLU A 154 6.86 -16.14 9.23
C GLU A 154 6.61 -14.71 9.71
N HIS A 155 7.58 -13.82 9.53
CA HIS A 155 7.46 -12.46 10.07
C HIS A 155 6.96 -11.47 9.02
N LEU A 156 7.62 -11.33 7.87
CA LEU A 156 7.18 -10.36 6.88
C LEU A 156 5.82 -10.75 6.28
N PHE A 157 5.70 -11.95 5.70
CA PHE A 157 4.49 -12.29 4.96
C PHE A 157 3.33 -12.75 5.87
N ALA A 158 3.60 -13.58 6.88
CA ALA A 158 2.55 -13.96 7.82
C ALA A 158 2.25 -12.85 8.83
N ASP A 159 3.20 -12.41 9.65
CA ASP A 159 2.89 -11.46 10.74
C ASP A 159 2.56 -10.03 10.28
N ILE A 160 3.04 -9.56 9.12
CA ILE A 160 2.80 -8.18 8.66
C ILE A 160 1.78 -8.13 7.51
N PHE A 161 2.05 -8.80 6.39
CA PHE A 161 1.17 -8.69 5.20
C PHE A 161 -0.22 -9.29 5.44
N LYS A 162 -0.36 -10.34 6.27
CA LYS A 162 -1.65 -11.00 6.51
C LYS A 162 -2.58 -10.24 7.47
N ARG A 163 -2.11 -9.16 8.10
CA ARG A 163 -2.87 -8.40 9.12
C ARG A 163 -4.11 -7.70 8.54
N GLY A 164 -4.27 -7.61 7.22
CA GLY A 164 -5.37 -6.89 6.59
C GLY A 164 -5.22 -5.38 6.73
N VAL A 165 -6.37 -4.66 6.74
CA VAL A 165 -6.53 -3.19 6.79
C VAL A 165 -5.97 -2.46 5.57
N LEU A 166 -4.69 -2.65 5.28
CA LEU A 166 -4.08 -2.27 4.00
C LEU A 166 -4.19 -3.44 3.02
N SER A 167 -4.69 -3.12 1.84
CA SER A 167 -4.62 -3.98 0.66
C SER A 167 -3.18 -4.23 0.25
N PHE A 168 -2.95 -5.27 -0.56
CA PHE A 168 -1.63 -5.50 -1.17
C PHE A 168 -1.19 -4.34 -2.06
N LYS A 169 -2.14 -3.69 -2.76
CA LYS A 169 -1.83 -2.53 -3.60
C LYS A 169 -1.25 -1.39 -2.75
N GLU A 170 -1.91 -1.04 -1.65
CA GLU A 170 -1.45 -0.01 -0.71
C GLU A 170 -0.10 -0.36 -0.09
N ARG A 171 0.11 -1.63 0.33
CA ARG A 171 1.40 -2.09 0.87
C ARG A 171 2.54 -2.00 -0.15
N GLU A 172 2.27 -2.30 -1.41
CA GLU A 172 3.28 -2.18 -2.47
C GLU A 172 3.56 -0.71 -2.82
N ILE A 173 2.55 0.17 -2.82
CA ILE A 173 2.76 1.63 -2.97
C ILE A 173 3.68 2.17 -1.85
N ALA A 174 3.37 1.84 -0.59
CA ALA A 174 4.21 2.20 0.56
C ALA A 174 5.65 1.69 0.39
N THR A 175 5.80 0.44 -0.03
CA THR A 175 7.10 -0.19 -0.24
C THR A 175 7.91 0.50 -1.33
N VAL A 176 7.31 0.76 -2.49
CA VAL A 176 7.98 1.43 -3.61
C VAL A 176 8.41 2.84 -3.20
N ALA A 177 7.54 3.61 -2.54
CA ALA A 177 7.88 4.95 -2.07
C ALA A 177 9.07 4.94 -1.09
N ALA A 178 9.09 4.00 -0.15
CA ALA A 178 10.19 3.86 0.80
C ALA A 178 11.51 3.48 0.11
N LEU A 179 11.48 2.47 -0.77
CA LEU A 179 12.67 1.97 -1.46
C LEU A 179 13.28 3.03 -2.40
N LEU A 180 12.45 3.78 -3.12
CA LEU A 180 12.91 4.89 -3.95
C LEU A 180 13.54 6.02 -3.13
N THR A 181 13.01 6.28 -1.94
CA THR A 181 13.51 7.35 -1.06
C THR A 181 14.85 7.01 -0.42
N MET A 182 15.08 5.74 -0.07
CA MET A 182 16.32 5.32 0.59
C MET A 182 17.55 5.31 -0.32
N GLY A 183 17.36 5.29 -1.65
CA GLY A 183 18.47 5.18 -2.62
C GLY A 183 19.11 3.78 -2.65
N ASP A 184 19.96 3.53 -3.65
CA ASP A 184 20.76 2.29 -3.84
C ASP A 184 20.00 0.95 -3.87
N LEU A 185 18.67 0.99 -3.89
CA LEU A 185 17.79 -0.18 -3.86
C LEU A 185 17.00 -0.35 -5.16
N ALA A 186 17.46 0.25 -6.26
CA ALA A 186 16.76 0.26 -7.55
C ALA A 186 16.32 -1.13 -8.06
N PRO A 187 17.13 -2.21 -7.96
CA PRO A 187 16.67 -3.55 -8.36
C PRO A 187 15.49 -4.07 -7.53
N MET A 188 15.48 -3.75 -6.22
CA MET A 188 14.39 -4.12 -5.32
C MET A 188 13.14 -3.28 -5.60
N ALA A 189 13.31 -1.97 -5.76
CA ALA A 189 12.23 -1.04 -6.13
C ALA A 189 11.54 -1.49 -7.43
N LYS A 190 12.31 -1.84 -8.46
CA LYS A 190 11.77 -2.36 -9.74
C LYS A 190 10.96 -3.65 -9.55
N GLY A 191 11.40 -4.54 -8.66
CA GLY A 191 10.65 -5.74 -8.30
C GLY A 191 9.27 -5.43 -7.71
N HIS A 192 9.22 -4.51 -6.75
CA HIS A 192 7.97 -4.05 -6.12
C HIS A 192 7.08 -3.23 -7.06
N MET A 193 7.66 -2.40 -7.93
CA MET A 193 6.92 -1.72 -9.00
C MET A 193 6.17 -2.72 -9.88
N ASN A 194 6.82 -3.79 -10.32
CA ASN A 194 6.17 -4.83 -11.12
C ASN A 194 5.01 -5.51 -10.39
N ILE A 195 5.14 -5.77 -9.08
CA ILE A 195 4.07 -6.33 -8.26
C ILE A 195 2.93 -5.31 -8.14
N SER A 196 3.22 -4.06 -7.83
CA SER A 196 2.21 -3.00 -7.71
C SER A 196 1.40 -2.80 -9.01
N MET A 197 2.05 -2.91 -10.18
CA MET A 197 1.36 -2.80 -11.47
C MET A 197 0.43 -3.98 -11.74
N ARG A 198 0.83 -5.19 -11.33
CA ARG A 198 -0.08 -6.36 -11.34
C ARG A 198 -1.30 -6.13 -10.46
N LEU A 199 -1.17 -5.33 -9.40
CA LEU A 199 -2.24 -4.98 -8.47
C LEU A 199 -3.02 -3.73 -8.90
N GLY A 200 -2.80 -3.22 -10.12
CA GLY A 200 -3.58 -2.13 -10.72
C GLY A 200 -3.01 -0.73 -10.45
N VAL A 201 -1.73 -0.58 -10.09
CA VAL A 201 -1.05 0.72 -10.12
C VAL A 201 -0.62 1.03 -11.56
N SER A 202 -0.94 2.22 -12.08
CA SER A 202 -0.55 2.62 -13.43
C SER A 202 0.97 2.74 -13.59
N GLN A 203 1.50 2.28 -14.73
CA GLN A 203 2.89 2.46 -15.12
C GLN A 203 3.32 3.94 -15.16
N SER A 204 2.38 4.85 -15.46
CA SER A 204 2.64 6.29 -15.54
C SER A 204 3.23 6.86 -14.24
N HIS A 205 2.90 6.27 -13.09
CA HIS A 205 3.44 6.66 -11.79
C HIS A 205 4.94 6.39 -11.62
N TYR A 206 5.49 5.48 -12.41
CA TYR A 206 6.89 5.09 -12.32
C TYR A 206 7.74 5.56 -13.50
N SER A 207 7.13 6.21 -14.50
CA SER A 207 7.81 6.68 -15.71
C SER A 207 8.98 7.63 -15.43
N LEU A 208 8.93 8.37 -14.32
CA LEU A 208 10.01 9.26 -13.87
C LEU A 208 11.08 8.55 -13.01
N CYS A 209 10.80 7.35 -12.53
CA CYS A 209 11.65 6.61 -11.60
C CYS A 209 12.58 5.61 -12.30
N ASN A 210 12.50 5.49 -13.63
CA ASN A 210 13.29 4.57 -14.42
C ASN A 210 14.20 5.37 -15.36
N PRO A 211 15.33 5.93 -14.88
CA PRO A 211 16.37 6.35 -15.80
C PRO A 211 17.00 5.09 -16.38
N ASP A 212 16.98 4.97 -17.70
CA ASP A 212 17.67 3.91 -18.44
C ASP A 212 19.14 3.76 -18.04
#